data_AF-A0A0M3UH37-F1
#
_entry.id   AF-A0A0M3UH37-F1
#
_cell.length_a   1.000
_cell.length_b   1.000
_cell.length_c   1.000
_cell.angle_alpha   90.00
_cell.angle_beta   90.00
_cell.angle_gamma   90.00
#
_symmetry.space_group_name_H-M   'P 1'
#
loop_
_entity.id
_entity.type
_entity.pdbx_description
1 polymer ?
#
loop_
_entity_poly.entity_id
_entity_poly.type
_entity_poly.pdbx_seq_one_letter_code
_entity_poly.pdbx_strand_id
1 'polypeptide(L)'
;MEPRQDRSRATRERLLESAVTLLSETGWTNTTVTTVAAHAGVSRGATQHHFPTRDDLFTAAIEYMTVARVDELKTTLAAHSDGPAPVRDVLESIVGLYTGPLFKAALQVWTAAAVDPVVREHIIPLEQTVAREAFRLASTLLNINRENPRLRAIVAATLDLGRGLGLANILTDDAGRRTWVLDAWSAELEAIIAAESPTP
;
A
#
# COMPACT_ATOMS: atom_id res chain seq x y z
N MET A 1 25.55 -18.97 -17.71
CA MET A 1 26.28 -18.69 -16.43
C MET A 1 25.33 -18.03 -15.41
N GLU A 2 23.99 -18.18 -15.55
CA GLU A 2 22.95 -17.63 -14.66
C GLU A 2 22.73 -18.22 -13.24
N PRO A 3 23.12 -19.46 -12.86
CA PRO A 3 22.59 -20.07 -11.64
C PRO A 3 22.92 -19.36 -10.32
N ARG A 4 23.99 -18.55 -10.27
CA ARG A 4 24.45 -17.90 -9.03
C ARG A 4 23.76 -16.55 -8.80
N GLN A 5 23.50 -15.79 -9.86
CA GLN A 5 22.80 -14.51 -9.77
C GLN A 5 21.31 -14.73 -9.43
N ASP A 6 20.67 -15.72 -10.03
CA ASP A 6 19.27 -16.05 -9.74
C ASP A 6 19.08 -16.50 -8.29
N ARG A 7 19.99 -17.34 -7.77
CA ARG A 7 19.98 -17.76 -6.36
C ARG A 7 20.21 -16.59 -5.40
N SER A 8 21.09 -15.67 -5.75
CA SER A 8 21.36 -14.45 -4.97
C SER A 8 20.12 -13.55 -4.92
N ARG A 9 19.45 -13.35 -6.06
CA ARG A 9 18.21 -12.58 -6.16
C ARG A 9 17.08 -13.20 -5.35
N ALA A 10 16.85 -14.50 -5.49
CA ALA A 10 15.82 -15.22 -4.74
C ALA A 10 16.06 -15.19 -3.22
N THR A 11 17.33 -15.23 -2.79
CA THR A 11 17.69 -15.08 -1.37
C THR A 11 17.38 -13.68 -0.86
N ARG A 12 17.74 -12.65 -1.64
CA ARG A 12 17.42 -11.25 -1.31
C ARG A 12 15.92 -11.04 -1.21
N GLU A 13 15.14 -11.58 -2.14
CA GLU A 13 13.68 -11.47 -2.16
C GLU A 13 13.04 -12.11 -0.91
N ARG A 14 13.42 -13.34 -0.57
CA ARG A 14 12.98 -14.01 0.67
C ARG A 14 13.27 -13.20 1.95
N LEU A 15 14.43 -12.54 2.00
CA LEU A 15 14.78 -11.67 3.13
C LEU A 15 13.86 -10.46 3.21
N LEU A 16 13.50 -9.86 2.09
CA LEU A 16 12.62 -8.69 2.02
C LEU A 16 11.16 -9.06 2.32
N GLU A 17 10.66 -10.17 1.79
CA GLU A 17 9.37 -10.75 2.16
C GLU A 17 9.29 -10.98 3.67
N SER A 18 10.31 -11.61 4.24
CA SER A 18 10.40 -11.86 5.69
C SER A 18 10.44 -10.57 6.49
N ALA A 19 11.13 -9.53 6.01
CA ALA A 19 11.17 -8.23 6.66
C ALA A 19 9.79 -7.56 6.67
N VAL A 20 9.05 -7.62 5.56
CA VAL A 20 7.67 -7.10 5.45
C VAL A 20 6.72 -7.85 6.38
N THR A 21 6.78 -9.19 6.39
CA THR A 21 5.98 -10.02 7.31
C THR A 21 6.25 -9.65 8.75
N LEU A 22 7.52 -9.62 9.17
CA LEU A 22 7.90 -9.28 10.54
C LEU A 22 7.54 -7.83 10.92
N LEU A 23 7.63 -6.87 9.99
CA LEU A 23 7.13 -5.52 10.21
C LEU A 23 5.62 -5.52 10.50
N SER A 24 4.84 -6.30 9.75
CA SER A 24 3.39 -6.37 9.93
C SER A 24 2.95 -7.11 11.20
N GLU A 25 3.71 -8.13 11.62
CA GLU A 25 3.34 -9.03 12.73
C GLU A 25 3.99 -8.66 14.06
N THR A 26 5.25 -8.23 14.03
CA THR A 26 6.08 -8.03 15.23
C THR A 26 6.51 -6.57 15.43
N GLY A 27 6.26 -5.71 14.45
CA GLY A 27 6.49 -4.26 14.50
C GLY A 27 7.93 -3.83 14.21
N TRP A 28 8.13 -2.51 14.09
CA TRP A 28 9.41 -1.90 13.68
C TRP A 28 10.62 -2.34 14.52
N THR A 29 10.47 -2.33 15.85
CA THR A 29 11.57 -2.57 16.79
C THR A 29 12.07 -4.01 16.76
N ASN A 30 11.18 -4.99 16.59
CA ASN A 30 11.51 -6.41 16.61
C ASN A 30 12.02 -6.94 15.26
N THR A 31 11.81 -6.17 14.18
CA THR A 31 12.41 -6.46 12.87
C THR A 31 13.87 -6.02 12.84
N THR A 32 14.76 -7.01 12.91
CA THR A 32 16.22 -6.85 12.88
C THR A 32 16.81 -7.76 11.79
N VAL A 33 18.03 -7.49 11.35
CA VAL A 33 18.75 -8.36 10.40
C VAL A 33 18.78 -9.81 10.87
N THR A 34 18.91 -10.05 12.18
CA THR A 34 18.97 -11.39 12.76
C THR A 34 17.61 -12.08 12.77
N THR A 35 16.54 -11.38 13.18
CA THR A 35 15.18 -11.95 13.20
C THR A 35 14.68 -12.21 11.78
N VAL A 36 15.00 -11.33 10.83
CA VAL A 36 14.71 -11.51 9.40
C VAL A 36 15.48 -12.71 8.82
N ALA A 37 16.78 -12.85 9.12
CA ALA A 37 17.56 -14.00 8.65
C ALA A 37 16.97 -15.33 9.14
N ALA A 38 16.60 -15.38 10.42
CA ALA A 38 15.99 -16.57 11.03
C ALA A 38 14.63 -16.90 10.39
N HIS A 39 13.75 -15.91 10.25
CA HIS A 39 12.44 -16.07 9.61
C HIS A 39 12.57 -16.53 8.15
N ALA A 40 13.51 -15.92 7.41
CA ALA A 40 13.75 -16.24 6.00
C ALA A 40 14.43 -17.60 5.80
N GLY A 41 14.91 -18.28 6.86
CA GLY A 41 15.72 -19.49 6.73
C GLY A 41 17.04 -19.26 5.98
N VAL A 42 17.65 -18.08 6.16
CA VAL A 42 18.91 -17.67 5.52
C VAL A 42 20.00 -17.57 6.58
N SER A 43 21.22 -18.01 6.26
CA SER A 43 22.34 -17.93 7.21
C SER A 43 22.73 -16.49 7.50
N ARG A 44 23.19 -16.21 8.72
CA ARG A 44 23.63 -14.86 9.12
C ARG A 44 24.70 -14.28 8.19
N GLY A 45 25.64 -15.10 7.74
CA GLY A 45 26.69 -14.68 6.80
C GLY A 45 26.15 -14.30 5.42
N ALA A 46 25.18 -15.06 4.89
CA ALA A 46 24.51 -14.71 3.64
C ALA A 46 23.66 -13.44 3.79
N THR A 47 22.95 -13.28 4.91
CA THR A 47 22.18 -12.06 5.17
C THR A 47 23.09 -10.84 5.29
N GLN A 48 24.21 -10.92 6.03
CA GLN A 48 25.18 -9.83 6.13
C GLN A 48 25.79 -9.44 4.78
N HIS A 49 25.92 -10.40 3.85
CA HIS A 49 26.37 -10.10 2.50
C HIS A 49 25.35 -9.26 1.71
N HIS A 50 24.05 -9.49 1.93
CA HIS A 50 22.98 -8.72 1.27
C HIS A 50 22.67 -7.40 1.97
N PHE A 51 22.65 -7.41 3.31
CA PHE A 51 22.25 -6.30 4.16
C PHE A 51 23.21 -6.21 5.35
N PRO A 52 24.33 -5.48 5.21
CA PRO A 52 25.32 -5.32 6.26
C PRO A 52 24.75 -4.65 7.52
N THR A 53 23.82 -3.71 7.33
CA THR A 53 23.18 -2.96 8.42
C THR A 53 21.66 -3.13 8.43
N ARG A 54 21.04 -2.77 9.55
CA ARG A 54 19.57 -2.70 9.68
C ARG A 54 18.97 -1.64 8.75
N ASP A 55 19.70 -0.55 8.52
CA ASP A 55 19.25 0.54 7.66
C ASP A 55 19.26 0.12 6.18
N ASP A 56 20.26 -0.64 5.74
CA ASP A 56 20.30 -1.23 4.39
C ASP A 56 19.10 -2.18 4.16
N LEU A 57 18.79 -3.00 5.16
CA LEU A 57 17.66 -3.92 5.11
C LEU A 57 16.34 -3.16 5.02
N PHE A 58 16.13 -2.13 5.82
CA PHE A 58 14.88 -1.40 5.80
C PHE A 58 14.69 -0.54 4.58
N THR A 59 15.73 0.15 4.13
CA THR A 59 15.72 0.90 2.87
C THR A 59 15.21 -0.02 1.76
N ALA A 60 15.83 -1.19 1.61
CA ALA A 60 15.42 -2.18 0.63
C ALA A 60 14.02 -2.76 0.87
N ALA A 61 13.61 -2.96 2.13
CA ALA A 61 12.28 -3.48 2.46
C ALA A 61 11.17 -2.47 2.16
N ILE A 62 11.42 -1.17 2.36
CA ILE A 62 10.48 -0.10 2.02
C ILE A 62 10.35 0.02 0.49
N GLU A 63 11.46 -0.04 -0.25
CA GLU A 63 11.43 -0.11 -1.72
C GLU A 63 10.65 -1.33 -2.22
N TYR A 64 10.93 -2.51 -1.65
CA TYR A 64 10.22 -3.75 -1.98
C TYR A 64 8.72 -3.65 -1.70
N MET A 65 8.34 -3.14 -0.52
CA MET A 65 6.95 -2.91 -0.15
C MET A 65 6.27 -1.91 -1.10
N THR A 66 6.98 -0.87 -1.55
CA THR A 66 6.47 0.11 -2.51
C THR A 66 6.12 -0.56 -3.83
N VAL A 67 7.02 -1.41 -4.35
CA VAL A 67 6.78 -2.18 -5.58
C VAL A 67 5.58 -3.12 -5.38
N ALA A 68 5.55 -3.88 -4.28
CA ALA A 68 4.47 -4.80 -3.98
C ALA A 68 3.09 -4.10 -3.91
N ARG A 69 3.01 -2.93 -3.26
CA ARG A 69 1.78 -2.13 -3.20
C ARG A 69 1.36 -1.58 -4.56
N VAL A 70 2.32 -1.16 -5.39
CA VAL A 70 2.04 -0.75 -6.77
C VAL A 70 1.52 -1.93 -7.61
N ASP A 71 2.02 -3.14 -7.38
CA ASP A 71 1.55 -4.33 -8.08
C ASP A 71 0.17 -4.81 -7.59
N GLU A 72 -0.15 -4.65 -6.29
CA GLU A 72 -1.51 -4.81 -5.77
C GLU A 72 -2.49 -3.86 -6.46
N LEU A 73 -2.13 -2.58 -6.59
CA LEU A 73 -2.93 -1.60 -7.33
C LEU A 73 -3.17 -2.04 -8.78
N LYS A 74 -2.12 -2.47 -9.50
CA LYS A 74 -2.29 -2.96 -10.88
C LYS A 74 -3.20 -4.17 -10.96
N THR A 75 -3.07 -5.10 -10.02
CA THR A 75 -3.92 -6.29 -9.92
C THR A 75 -5.39 -5.90 -9.70
N THR A 76 -5.65 -4.97 -8.79
CA THR A 76 -6.99 -4.44 -8.54
C THR A 76 -7.57 -3.78 -9.79
N LEU A 77 -6.79 -2.98 -10.52
CA LEU A 77 -7.24 -2.37 -11.77
C LEU A 77 -7.58 -3.43 -12.82
N ALA A 78 -6.74 -4.45 -12.97
CA ALA A 78 -6.96 -5.55 -13.92
C ALA A 78 -8.21 -6.37 -13.58
N ALA A 79 -8.55 -6.51 -12.29
CA ALA A 79 -9.77 -7.23 -11.87
C ALA A 79 -11.07 -6.51 -12.27
N HIS A 80 -11.01 -5.23 -12.64
CA HIS A 80 -12.17 -4.43 -13.07
C HIS A 80 -12.11 -4.11 -14.58
N SER A 81 -11.43 -4.95 -15.38
CA SER A 81 -11.26 -4.71 -16.82
C SER A 81 -12.53 -4.91 -17.65
N ASP A 82 -13.55 -5.57 -17.11
CA ASP A 82 -14.73 -6.03 -17.87
C ASP A 82 -15.85 -4.99 -18.00
N GLY A 83 -15.62 -3.76 -17.56
CA GLY A 83 -16.55 -2.64 -17.69
C GLY A 83 -16.60 -1.75 -16.45
N PRO A 84 -17.46 -0.71 -16.45
CA PRO A 84 -17.65 0.14 -15.29
C PRO A 84 -18.16 -0.69 -14.11
N ALA A 85 -17.40 -0.71 -13.02
CA ALA A 85 -17.83 -1.33 -11.79
C ALA A 85 -18.77 -0.39 -11.02
N PRO A 86 -19.73 -0.92 -10.23
CA PRO A 86 -20.49 -0.11 -9.29
C PRO A 86 -19.54 0.72 -8.42
N VAL A 87 -19.89 1.99 -8.17
CA VAL A 87 -19.07 2.88 -7.32
C VAL A 87 -18.79 2.22 -5.97
N ARG A 88 -19.78 1.52 -5.43
CA ARG A 88 -19.66 0.78 -4.18
C ARG A 88 -18.53 -0.26 -4.20
N ASP A 89 -18.39 -1.03 -5.28
CA ASP A 89 -17.36 -2.08 -5.43
C ASP A 89 -15.96 -1.46 -5.60
N VAL A 90 -15.89 -0.33 -6.31
CA VAL A 90 -14.65 0.46 -6.41
C VAL A 90 -14.22 0.96 -5.04
N LEU A 91 -15.16 1.43 -4.21
CA LEU A 91 -14.87 1.85 -2.84
C LEU A 91 -14.40 0.67 -1.96
N GLU A 92 -14.97 -0.53 -2.11
CA GLU A 92 -14.45 -1.72 -1.39
C GLU A 92 -13.02 -2.03 -1.78
N SER A 93 -12.75 -1.99 -3.09
CA SER A 93 -11.41 -2.23 -3.62
C SER A 93 -10.41 -1.22 -3.08
N ILE A 94 -10.78 0.07 -3.02
CA ILE A 94 -9.95 1.12 -2.43
C ILE A 94 -9.69 0.86 -0.95
N VAL A 95 -10.71 0.50 -0.15
CA VAL A 95 -10.51 0.20 1.27
C VAL A 95 -9.64 -1.05 1.45
N GLY A 96 -9.78 -2.05 0.57
CA GLY A 96 -8.96 -3.26 0.56
C GLY A 96 -7.46 -2.98 0.50
N LEU A 97 -7.04 -1.90 -0.17
CA LEU A 97 -5.64 -1.46 -0.24
C LEU A 97 -5.05 -1.09 1.14
N TYR A 98 -5.91 -0.82 2.12
CA TYR A 98 -5.54 -0.32 3.44
C TYR A 98 -5.88 -1.29 4.57
N THR A 99 -6.31 -2.51 4.28
CA THR A 99 -6.66 -3.51 5.32
C THR A 99 -5.69 -4.70 5.37
N GLY A 100 -4.79 -4.82 4.39
CA GLY A 100 -3.83 -5.93 4.27
C GLY A 100 -2.52 -5.79 5.08
N PRO A 101 -1.69 -6.85 5.12
CA PRO A 101 -0.41 -6.87 5.82
C PRO A 101 0.58 -5.79 5.35
N LEU A 102 0.61 -5.48 4.04
CA LEU A 102 1.48 -4.42 3.50
C LEU A 102 1.15 -3.06 4.10
N PHE A 103 -0.14 -2.75 4.32
CA PHE A 103 -0.53 -1.50 4.97
C PHE A 103 -0.10 -1.45 6.44
N LYS A 104 -0.22 -2.57 7.17
CA LYS A 104 0.27 -2.67 8.56
C LYS A 104 1.79 -2.46 8.64
N ALA A 105 2.56 -3.05 7.72
CA ALA A 105 3.99 -2.82 7.62
C ALA A 105 4.31 -1.34 7.29
N ALA A 106 3.58 -0.74 6.35
CA ALA A 106 3.75 0.68 6.01
C ALA A 106 3.44 1.61 7.19
N LEU A 107 2.46 1.29 8.04
CA LEU A 107 2.17 2.07 9.24
C LEU A 107 3.34 2.10 10.23
N GLN A 108 4.08 0.99 10.37
CA GLN A 108 5.29 0.96 11.20
C GLN A 108 6.36 1.92 10.65
N VAL A 109 6.55 1.90 9.33
CA VAL A 109 7.47 2.76 8.59
C VAL A 109 7.08 4.24 8.74
N TRP A 110 5.81 4.58 8.56
CA TRP A 110 5.31 5.96 8.74
C TRP A 110 5.45 6.46 10.17
N THR A 111 5.23 5.58 11.15
CA THR A 111 5.41 5.93 12.57
C THR A 111 6.88 6.24 12.87
N ALA A 112 7.81 5.47 12.31
CA ALA A 112 9.24 5.78 12.42
C ALA A 112 9.58 7.13 11.74
N ALA A 113 9.08 7.35 10.52
CA ALA A 113 9.28 8.60 9.77
C ALA A 113 8.70 9.85 10.47
N ALA A 114 7.69 9.67 11.34
CA ALA A 114 7.09 10.78 12.08
C ALA A 114 8.08 11.41 13.08
N VAL A 115 9.08 10.67 13.55
CA VAL A 115 10.06 11.14 14.53
C VAL A 115 11.51 11.14 14.03
N ASP A 116 11.79 10.50 12.89
CA ASP A 116 13.11 10.43 12.28
C ASP A 116 13.13 11.15 10.91
N PRO A 117 13.81 12.32 10.79
CA PRO A 117 13.90 13.06 9.53
C PRO A 117 14.62 12.32 8.40
N VAL A 118 15.62 11.51 8.72
CA VAL A 118 16.40 10.78 7.71
C VAL A 118 15.53 9.69 7.07
N VAL A 119 14.80 8.96 7.91
CA VAL A 119 13.82 7.97 7.46
C VAL A 119 12.71 8.65 6.65
N ARG A 120 12.23 9.81 7.08
CA ARG A 120 11.21 10.59 6.38
C ARG A 120 11.64 11.01 4.97
N GLU A 121 12.84 11.57 4.82
CA GLU A 121 13.37 12.00 3.52
C GLU A 121 13.43 10.85 2.52
N HIS A 122 13.77 9.64 2.99
CA HIS A 122 13.85 8.45 2.15
C HIS A 122 12.46 7.92 1.74
N ILE A 123 11.45 8.01 2.61
CA ILE A 123 10.11 7.46 2.36
C ILE A 123 9.25 8.37 1.48
N ILE A 124 9.43 9.69 1.54
CA ILE A 124 8.60 10.65 0.79
C ILE A 124 8.47 10.29 -0.71
N PRO A 125 9.57 10.04 -1.46
CA PRO A 125 9.47 9.72 -2.89
C PRO A 125 8.71 8.40 -3.15
N LEU A 126 8.87 7.43 -2.26
CA LEU A 126 8.23 6.12 -2.36
C LEU A 126 6.72 6.24 -2.12
N GLU A 127 6.32 6.98 -1.08
CA GLU A 127 4.91 7.28 -0.79
C GLU A 127 4.26 8.10 -1.90
N GLN A 128 4.97 9.08 -2.47
CA GLN A 128 4.47 9.82 -3.63
C GLN A 128 4.20 8.91 -4.84
N THR A 129 5.00 7.86 -5.01
CA THR A 129 4.79 6.87 -6.07
C THR A 129 3.52 6.06 -5.82
N VAL A 130 3.35 5.50 -4.61
CA VAL A 130 2.14 4.75 -4.24
C VAL A 130 0.89 5.62 -4.34
N ALA A 131 0.94 6.85 -3.79
CA ALA A 131 -0.19 7.78 -3.81
C ALA A 131 -0.61 8.15 -5.24
N ARG A 132 0.37 8.36 -6.14
CA ARG A 132 0.10 8.66 -7.55
C ARG A 132 -0.59 7.49 -8.26
N GLU A 133 -0.13 6.26 -8.02
CA GLU A 133 -0.74 5.06 -8.60
C GLU A 133 -2.13 4.78 -8.01
N ALA A 134 -2.33 4.97 -6.71
CA ALA A 134 -3.65 4.85 -6.08
C ALA A 134 -4.65 5.88 -6.62
N PHE A 135 -4.20 7.13 -6.78
CA PHE A 135 -5.00 8.18 -7.40
C PHE A 135 -5.36 7.87 -8.85
N ARG A 136 -4.39 7.36 -9.63
CA ARG A 136 -4.62 6.93 -11.01
C ARG A 136 -5.65 5.81 -11.07
N LEU A 137 -5.50 4.78 -10.24
CA LEU A 137 -6.45 3.68 -10.13
C LEU A 137 -7.86 4.17 -9.80
N ALA A 138 -8.02 4.93 -8.72
CA ALA A 138 -9.33 5.40 -8.28
C ALA A 138 -9.98 6.28 -9.35
N SER A 139 -9.22 7.17 -9.99
CA SER A 139 -9.74 8.01 -11.08
C SER A 139 -10.19 7.18 -12.28
N THR A 140 -9.43 6.14 -12.64
CA THR A 140 -9.80 5.26 -13.76
C THR A 140 -11.03 4.43 -13.45
N LEU A 141 -11.11 3.81 -12.28
CA LEU A 141 -12.24 2.97 -11.88
C LEU A 141 -13.54 3.77 -11.73
N LEU A 142 -13.45 4.99 -11.21
CA LEU A 142 -14.60 5.89 -11.05
C LEU A 142 -14.92 6.70 -12.33
N ASN A 143 -14.17 6.51 -13.41
CA ASN A 143 -14.29 7.28 -14.66
C ASN A 143 -14.27 8.81 -14.45
N ILE A 144 -13.37 9.29 -13.59
CA ILE A 144 -13.28 10.69 -13.19
C ILE A 144 -12.41 11.50 -14.17
N ASN A 145 -12.93 12.65 -14.62
CA ASN A 145 -12.12 13.64 -15.32
C ASN A 145 -11.11 14.30 -14.37
N ARG A 146 -9.83 13.95 -14.52
CA ARG A 146 -8.73 14.46 -13.70
C ARG A 146 -8.38 15.92 -13.97
N GLU A 147 -8.88 16.55 -15.04
CA GLU A 147 -8.66 17.98 -15.26
C GLU A 147 -9.59 18.84 -14.38
N ASN A 148 -10.69 18.27 -13.86
CA ASN A 148 -11.60 18.97 -12.97
C ASN A 148 -11.01 19.02 -11.54
N PRO A 149 -10.68 20.22 -11.00
CA PRO A 149 -10.07 20.32 -9.67
C PRO A 149 -10.98 19.81 -8.54
N ARG A 150 -12.29 19.95 -8.68
CA ARG A 150 -13.28 19.47 -7.70
C ARG A 150 -13.27 17.94 -7.65
N LEU A 151 -13.35 17.28 -8.81
CA LEU A 151 -13.33 15.82 -8.87
C LEU A 151 -12.00 15.24 -8.40
N ARG A 152 -10.87 15.90 -8.70
CA ARG A 152 -9.57 15.52 -8.14
C ARG A 152 -9.58 15.54 -6.61
N ALA A 153 -10.13 16.58 -5.99
CA ALA A 153 -10.22 16.68 -4.54
C ALA A 153 -11.10 15.58 -3.94
N ILE A 154 -12.18 15.21 -4.61
CA ILE A 154 -13.08 14.12 -4.18
C ILE A 154 -12.39 12.75 -4.24
N VAL A 155 -11.61 12.48 -5.30
CA VAL A 155 -10.81 11.24 -5.39
C VAL A 155 -9.77 11.20 -4.27
N ALA A 156 -9.08 12.31 -3.99
CA ALA A 156 -8.13 12.38 -2.88
C ALA A 156 -8.83 12.12 -1.53
N ALA A 157 -9.98 12.78 -1.29
CA ALA A 157 -10.78 12.56 -0.08
C ALA A 157 -11.27 11.11 0.05
N THR A 158 -11.58 10.44 -1.06
CA THR A 158 -11.98 9.03 -1.08
C THR A 158 -10.83 8.11 -0.66
N LEU A 159 -9.60 8.38 -1.12
CA LEU A 159 -8.42 7.63 -0.69
C LEU A 159 -8.11 7.87 0.80
N ASP A 160 -8.24 9.12 1.27
CA ASP A 160 -8.05 9.47 2.68
C ASP A 160 -9.10 8.80 3.59
N LEU A 161 -10.37 8.75 3.14
CA LEU A 161 -11.44 7.99 3.78
C LEU A 161 -11.07 6.51 3.87
N GLY A 162 -10.63 5.91 2.76
CA GLY A 162 -10.23 4.52 2.70
C GLY A 162 -9.08 4.20 3.66
N ARG A 163 -8.07 5.07 3.73
CA ARG A 163 -6.95 4.96 4.68
C ARG A 163 -7.44 5.07 6.13
N GLY A 164 -8.36 5.98 6.42
CA GLY A 164 -8.96 6.15 7.74
C GLY A 164 -9.74 4.92 8.21
N LEU A 165 -10.52 4.31 7.32
CA LEU A 165 -11.23 3.05 7.58
C LEU A 165 -10.24 1.89 7.77
N GLY A 166 -9.21 1.79 6.93
CA GLY A 166 -8.15 0.79 7.09
C GLY A 166 -7.43 0.89 8.44
N LEU A 167 -7.18 2.12 8.92
CA LEU A 167 -6.61 2.36 10.25
C LEU A 167 -7.58 1.98 11.38
N ALA A 168 -8.87 2.30 11.26
CA ALA A 168 -9.87 1.93 12.27
C ALA A 168 -10.00 0.40 12.44
N ASN A 169 -9.93 -0.36 11.33
CA ASN A 169 -9.94 -1.81 11.31
C ASN A 169 -8.75 -2.47 12.05
N ILE A 170 -7.67 -1.73 12.32
CA ILE A 170 -6.51 -2.26 13.09
C ILE A 170 -6.82 -2.35 14.58
N LEU A 171 -7.63 -1.42 15.09
CA LEU A 171 -7.87 -1.29 16.54
C LEU A 171 -9.14 -2.03 16.99
N THR A 172 -10.13 -2.14 16.12
CA THR A 172 -11.44 -2.73 16.41
C THR A 172 -11.98 -3.43 15.18
N ASP A 173 -12.86 -4.42 15.37
CA ASP A 173 -13.71 -4.89 14.27
C ASP A 173 -14.66 -3.77 13.86
N ASP A 174 -14.34 -3.11 12.75
CA ASP A 174 -15.08 -1.96 12.24
C ASP A 174 -16.00 -2.31 11.07
N ALA A 175 -16.21 -3.61 10.79
CA ALA A 175 -16.91 -4.05 9.57
C ALA A 175 -18.28 -3.38 9.38
N GLY A 176 -19.11 -3.33 10.43
CA GLY A 176 -20.42 -2.68 10.36
C GLY A 176 -20.34 -1.18 10.12
N ARG A 177 -19.41 -0.48 10.77
CA ARG A 177 -19.17 0.97 10.55
C ARG A 177 -18.65 1.21 9.15
N ARG A 178 -17.72 0.39 8.68
CA ARG A 178 -17.14 0.46 7.33
C ARG A 178 -18.23 0.32 6.27
N THR A 179 -19.08 -0.71 6.36
CA THR A 179 -20.22 -0.88 5.44
C THR A 179 -21.11 0.36 5.43
N TRP A 180 -21.53 0.84 6.61
CA TRP A 180 -22.39 2.02 6.71
C TRP A 180 -21.77 3.29 6.09
N VAL A 181 -20.48 3.55 6.34
CA VAL A 181 -19.77 4.69 5.75
C VAL A 181 -19.64 4.55 4.24
N LEU A 182 -19.33 3.35 3.73
CA LEU A 182 -19.16 3.13 2.30
C LEU A 182 -20.46 3.22 1.53
N ASP A 183 -21.59 2.75 2.10
CA ASP A 183 -22.91 2.88 1.48
C ASP A 183 -23.29 4.36 1.35
N ALA A 184 -23.10 5.14 2.41
CA ALA A 184 -23.38 6.58 2.40
C ALA A 184 -22.47 7.33 1.40
N TRP A 185 -21.17 7.02 1.41
CA TRP A 185 -20.22 7.67 0.50
C TRP A 185 -20.42 7.28 -0.96
N SER A 186 -20.85 6.04 -1.23
CA SER A 186 -21.18 5.59 -2.59
C SER A 186 -22.30 6.44 -3.19
N ALA A 187 -23.38 6.66 -2.44
CA ALA A 187 -24.52 7.44 -2.92
C ALA A 187 -24.13 8.90 -3.24
N GLU A 188 -23.32 9.52 -2.37
CA GLU A 188 -22.81 10.88 -2.60
C GLU A 188 -21.88 10.93 -3.82
N LEU A 189 -20.97 9.98 -3.94
CA LEU A 189 -20.00 9.95 -5.04
C LEU A 189 -20.69 9.72 -6.39
N GLU A 190 -21.70 8.84 -6.45
CA GLU A 190 -22.55 8.65 -7.62
C GLU A 190 -23.27 9.94 -8.03
N ALA A 191 -23.87 10.66 -7.07
CA ALA A 191 -24.54 11.93 -7.34
C ALA A 191 -23.58 13.00 -7.87
N ILE A 192 -22.36 13.08 -7.31
CA ILE A 192 -21.35 14.04 -7.78
C ILE A 192 -20.85 13.67 -9.18
N ILE A 193 -20.57 12.40 -9.45
CA ILE A 193 -20.14 11.93 -10.78
C ILE A 193 -21.22 12.24 -11.82
N ALA A 194 -22.49 11.99 -11.50
CA ALA A 194 -23.62 12.27 -12.39
C ALA A 194 -23.77 13.76 -12.69
N ALA A 195 -23.58 14.64 -11.70
CA ALA A 195 -23.69 16.09 -11.86
C ALA A 195 -22.56 16.70 -12.72
N GLU A 196 -21.38 16.08 -12.73
CA GLU A 196 -20.19 16.58 -13.45
C GLU A 196 -19.94 15.84 -14.78
N SER A 197 -20.70 14.77 -15.05
CA SER A 197 -20.74 14.12 -16.35
C SER A 197 -21.59 14.98 -17.30
N PRO A 198 -21.05 15.45 -18.44
CA PRO A 198 -21.86 16.20 -19.40
C PRO A 198 -23.02 15.33 -19.86
N THR A 199 -24.24 15.88 -19.79
CA THR A 199 -25.42 15.27 -20.43
C THR A 199 -25.11 15.09 -21.92
N PRO A 200 -25.43 13.92 -22.53
CA PRO A 200 -25.20 13.69 -23.95
C PRO A 200 -25.93 14.71 -24.84
#